data_AF-A0A931TBR0-F1
#
_entry.id   AF-A0A931TBR0-F1
#
_cell.length_a   1.000
_cell.length_b   1.000
_cell.length_c   1.000
_cell.angle_alpha   90.00
_cell.angle_beta   90.00
_cell.angle_gamma   90.00
#
_symmetry.space_group_name_H-M   'P 1'
#
loop_
_entity.id
_entity.type
_entity.pdbx_description
1 polymer ?
#
loop_
_entity_poly.entity_id
_entity_poly.type
_entity_poly.pdbx_seq_one_letter_code
_entity_poly.pdbx_strand_id
1 'polypeptide(L)'
;MYPEFPPLSEITEIVGRLSSGRTSLLFAWLARATANGGVAGLVDTDEAFDPAAAARAGVDLRRLLWVRCAGRRSVALRATDVLVRRPGFALVALDTGDVPPRLSLETAFRLKLAVRRTRAALVLLGRRHVAGSGAALVIETVQDALEWTGPGTRATRLAAMRTRLHLLRPHAARHPRARAWPGAARFSA
;
A
#
# COMPACT_ATOMS: atom_id res chain seq x y z
N MET A 1 -14.82 7.59 -8.52
CA MET A 1 -13.93 8.35 -7.63
C MET A 1 -13.15 7.34 -6.79
N TYR A 2 -11.82 7.31 -6.90
CA TYR A 2 -10.97 6.40 -6.12
C TYR A 2 -10.69 7.00 -4.74
N PRO A 3 -10.45 6.18 -3.70
CA PRO A 3 -10.21 6.73 -2.38
C PRO A 3 -8.84 7.41 -2.31
N GLU A 4 -8.79 8.63 -1.76
CA GLU A 4 -7.53 9.36 -1.51
C GLU A 4 -6.60 8.66 -0.50
N PHE A 5 -7.14 7.74 0.29
CA PHE A 5 -6.45 6.96 1.32
C PHE A 5 -7.17 5.62 1.54
N PRO A 6 -6.48 4.51 1.87
CA PRO A 6 -7.13 3.23 2.10
C PRO A 6 -8.05 3.28 3.33
N PRO A 7 -9.16 2.52 3.36
CA PRO A 7 -10.01 2.39 4.54
C PRO A 7 -9.21 1.98 5.79
N LEU A 8 -9.38 2.75 6.86
CA LEU A 8 -8.78 2.44 8.16
C LEU A 8 -9.41 1.18 8.76
N SER A 9 -8.64 0.46 9.58
CA SER A 9 -9.09 -0.74 10.30
C SER A 9 -9.60 -1.86 9.39
N GLU A 10 -9.23 -1.83 8.11
CA GLU A 10 -9.64 -2.79 7.10
C GLU A 10 -8.45 -3.16 6.19
N ILE A 11 -8.62 -4.26 5.45
CA ILE A 11 -7.64 -4.74 4.48
C ILE A 11 -7.96 -4.16 3.09
N THR A 12 -6.96 -3.57 2.46
CA THR A 12 -6.98 -3.12 1.06
C THR A 12 -6.00 -3.94 0.24
N GLU A 13 -6.39 -4.40 -0.94
CA GLU A 13 -5.47 -5.04 -1.88
C GLU A 13 -5.21 -4.12 -3.09
N ILE A 14 -3.95 -3.92 -3.43
CA ILE A 14 -3.51 -3.34 -4.70
C ILE A 14 -2.93 -4.46 -5.55
N VAL A 15 -3.60 -4.78 -6.64
CA VAL A 15 -3.23 -5.89 -7.52
C VAL A 15 -2.87 -5.40 -8.92
N GLY A 16 -2.11 -6.19 -9.66
CA GLY A 16 -1.69 -5.84 -11.01
C GLY A 16 -0.33 -6.44 -11.37
N ARG A 17 0.00 -6.46 -12.66
CA ARG A 17 1.28 -6.99 -13.16
C ARG A 17 2.47 -6.18 -12.63
N LEU A 18 3.68 -6.68 -12.80
CA LEU A 18 4.88 -5.86 -12.65
C LEU A 18 4.76 -4.60 -13.53
N SER A 19 5.25 -3.46 -13.01
CA SER A 19 5.20 -2.16 -13.70
C SER A 19 3.79 -1.64 -14.02
N SER A 20 2.76 -2.09 -13.30
CA SER A 20 1.40 -1.56 -13.47
C SER A 20 1.13 -0.27 -12.69
N GLY A 21 2.00 0.11 -11.75
CA GLY A 21 1.84 1.29 -10.87
C GLY A 21 1.44 0.97 -9.43
N ARG A 22 1.43 -0.30 -9.01
CA ARG A 22 1.16 -0.73 -7.62
C ARG A 22 1.98 0.06 -6.60
N THR A 23 3.30 0.11 -6.79
CA THR A 23 4.24 0.79 -5.90
C THR A 23 4.00 2.30 -5.89
N SER A 24 3.69 2.90 -7.04
CA SER A 24 3.37 4.34 -7.13
C SER A 24 2.12 4.69 -6.31
N LEU A 25 1.06 3.86 -6.38
CA LEU A 25 -0.13 4.06 -5.57
C LEU A 25 0.16 3.89 -4.07
N LEU A 26 0.96 2.88 -3.70
CA LEU A 26 1.40 2.72 -2.32
C LEU A 26 2.20 3.94 -1.83
N PHE A 27 3.12 4.48 -2.64
CA PHE A 27 3.91 5.65 -2.27
C PHE A 27 3.02 6.86 -2.02
N ALA A 28 2.01 7.10 -2.86
CA ALA A 28 1.04 8.17 -2.64
C ALA A 28 0.32 8.02 -1.27
N TRP A 29 -0.07 6.79 -0.90
CA TRP A 29 -0.70 6.54 0.39
C TRP A 29 0.29 6.62 1.57
N LEU A 30 1.52 6.15 1.43
CA LEU A 30 2.58 6.31 2.43
C LEU A 30 2.93 7.78 2.66
N ALA A 31 3.02 8.57 1.59
CA ALA A 31 3.27 10.00 1.65
C ALA A 31 2.16 10.70 2.43
N ARG A 32 0.90 10.40 2.11
CA ARG A 32 -0.24 10.93 2.86
C ARG A 32 -0.27 10.48 4.32
N ALA A 33 0.05 9.21 4.62
CA ALA A 33 0.08 8.71 5.99
C ALA A 33 1.13 9.44 6.84
N THR A 34 2.34 9.57 6.28
CA THR A 34 3.49 10.13 6.98
C THR A 34 3.46 11.66 7.07
N ALA A 35 2.94 12.36 6.06
CA ALA A 35 2.72 13.80 6.08
C ALA A 35 1.73 14.24 7.18
N ASN A 36 0.76 13.38 7.52
CA ASN A 36 -0.18 13.60 8.62
C ASN A 36 0.40 13.22 10.01
N GLY A 37 1.73 13.11 10.12
CA GLY A 37 2.42 12.73 11.35
C GLY A 37 2.23 11.26 11.75
N GLY A 38 1.61 10.42 10.91
CA GLY A 38 1.48 8.99 11.16
C GLY A 38 2.81 8.26 10.97
N VAL A 39 2.97 7.13 11.66
CA VAL A 39 4.04 6.16 11.40
C VAL A 39 3.51 5.11 10.43
N ALA A 40 4.29 4.75 9.43
CA ALA A 40 3.96 3.69 8.49
C ALA A 40 4.93 2.51 8.61
N GLY A 41 4.46 1.32 8.31
CA GLY A 41 5.30 0.12 8.19
C GLY A 41 5.25 -0.42 6.77
N LEU A 42 6.40 -0.73 6.18
CA LEU A 42 6.51 -1.42 4.90
C LEU A 42 7.25 -2.74 5.11
N VAL A 43 6.53 -3.85 4.99
CA VAL A 43 7.09 -5.18 4.91
C VAL A 43 7.38 -5.50 3.45
N ASP A 44 8.65 -5.48 3.10
CA ASP A 44 9.14 -5.69 1.75
C ASP A 44 9.61 -7.15 1.60
N THR A 45 8.86 -7.92 0.83
CA THR A 45 9.15 -9.35 0.66
C THR A 45 10.40 -9.56 -0.18
N ASP A 46 10.48 -8.93 -1.35
CA ASP A 46 11.50 -9.21 -2.37
C ASP A 46 12.64 -8.17 -2.39
N GLU A 47 12.69 -7.26 -1.42
CA GLU A 47 13.69 -6.19 -1.29
C GLU A 47 13.72 -5.24 -2.50
N ALA A 48 12.53 -4.96 -3.04
CA ALA A 48 12.33 -4.12 -4.23
C ALA A 48 12.04 -2.65 -3.89
N PHE A 49 11.94 -2.30 -2.61
CA PHE A 49 11.68 -0.92 -2.18
C PHE A 49 12.86 0.01 -2.53
N ASP A 50 12.58 1.11 -3.23
CA ASP A 50 13.51 2.21 -3.48
C ASP A 50 13.19 3.40 -2.57
N PRO A 51 14.00 3.66 -1.52
CA PRO A 51 13.80 4.79 -0.62
C PRO A 51 13.91 6.15 -1.31
N ALA A 52 14.76 6.28 -2.33
CA ALA A 52 14.93 7.55 -3.04
C ALA A 52 13.69 7.87 -3.88
N ALA A 53 13.10 6.87 -4.55
CA ALA A 53 11.82 7.04 -5.22
C ALA A 53 10.68 7.36 -4.25
N ALA A 54 10.63 6.71 -3.10
CA ALA A 54 9.63 6.99 -2.07
C ALA A 54 9.76 8.43 -1.51
N ALA A 55 10.98 8.89 -1.24
CA ALA A 55 11.24 10.26 -0.80
C ALA A 55 10.83 11.28 -1.86
N ARG A 56 11.14 11.04 -3.15
CA ARG A 56 10.68 11.89 -4.27
C ARG A 56 9.15 11.94 -4.37
N ALA A 57 8.47 10.86 -4.01
CA ALA A 57 7.01 10.81 -3.95
C ALA A 57 6.41 11.46 -2.69
N GLY A 58 7.22 12.03 -1.80
CA GLY A 58 6.78 12.75 -0.60
C GLY A 58 6.63 11.90 0.66
N VAL A 59 7.17 10.67 0.68
CA VAL A 59 7.18 9.83 1.89
C VAL A 59 8.21 10.36 2.88
N ASP A 60 7.81 10.68 4.12
CA ASP A 60 8.75 10.98 5.20
C ASP A 60 9.38 9.67 5.70
N LEU A 61 10.58 9.38 5.19
CA LEU A 61 11.31 8.14 5.50
C LEU A 61 11.64 8.00 7.00
N ARG A 62 11.71 9.09 7.77
CA ARG A 62 11.94 9.04 9.22
C ARG A 62 10.76 8.44 9.98
N ARG A 63 9.58 8.42 9.34
CA ARG A 63 8.32 7.85 9.86
C ARG A 63 7.97 6.52 9.21
N LEU A 64 8.87 5.92 8.43
CA LEU A 64 8.66 4.66 7.75
C LEU A 64 9.55 3.57 8.37
N LEU A 65 8.92 2.58 9.03
CA LEU A 65 9.59 1.35 9.39
C LEU A 65 9.68 0.43 8.16
N TRP A 66 10.88 0.19 7.67
CA TRP A 66 11.14 -0.75 6.57
C TRP A 66 11.61 -2.09 7.11
N VAL A 67 10.84 -3.15 6.85
CA VAL A 67 11.15 -4.53 7.22
C VAL A 67 11.53 -5.30 5.97
N ARG A 68 12.79 -5.71 5.88
CA ARG A 68 13.37 -6.45 4.75
C ARG A 68 13.30 -7.95 5.01
N CYS A 69 12.71 -8.70 4.08
CA CYS A 69 12.44 -10.12 4.28
C CYS A 69 13.26 -11.07 3.39
N ALA A 70 14.12 -10.56 2.50
CA ALA A 70 15.00 -11.35 1.64
C ALA A 70 14.31 -12.51 0.89
N GLY A 71 13.14 -12.26 0.29
CA GLY A 71 12.31 -13.25 -0.43
C GLY A 71 11.51 -14.21 0.48
N ARG A 72 11.68 -14.15 1.81
CA ARG A 72 11.08 -15.09 2.76
C ARG A 72 9.65 -14.68 3.11
N ARG A 73 8.70 -15.12 2.30
CA ARG A 73 7.24 -14.85 2.46
C ARG A 73 6.66 -15.21 3.83
N SER A 74 7.14 -16.29 4.46
CA SER A 74 6.70 -16.65 5.81
C SER A 74 7.16 -15.66 6.87
N VAL A 75 8.34 -15.07 6.69
CA VAL A 75 8.84 -13.97 7.54
C VAL A 75 8.02 -12.72 7.29
N ALA A 76 7.76 -12.37 6.03
CA ALA A 76 6.94 -11.22 5.66
C ALA A 76 5.54 -11.29 6.31
N LEU A 77 4.85 -12.43 6.18
CA LEU A 77 3.53 -12.62 6.81
C LEU A 77 3.58 -12.54 8.34
N ARG A 78 4.62 -13.09 8.99
CA ARG A 78 4.80 -12.97 10.45
C ARG A 78 5.07 -11.53 10.86
N ALA A 79 5.93 -10.81 10.13
CA ALA A 79 6.22 -9.41 10.39
C ALA A 79 4.96 -8.55 10.24
N THR A 80 4.18 -8.74 9.17
CA THR A 80 2.90 -8.08 8.97
C THR A 80 1.96 -8.33 10.14
N ASP A 81 1.79 -9.59 10.57
CA ASP A 81 0.92 -9.93 11.71
C ASP A 81 1.39 -9.29 13.02
N VAL A 82 2.70 -9.20 13.26
CA VAL A 82 3.24 -8.47 14.42
C VAL A 82 2.91 -6.99 14.33
N LEU A 83 3.17 -6.34 13.19
CA LEU A 83 2.99 -4.89 13.02
C LEU A 83 1.52 -4.48 13.14
N VAL A 84 0.59 -5.19 12.51
CA VAL A 84 -0.84 -4.82 12.53
C VAL A 84 -1.50 -4.99 13.90
N ARG A 85 -0.87 -5.73 14.82
CA ARG A 85 -1.30 -5.88 16.22
C ARG A 85 -0.76 -4.76 17.12
N ARG A 86 0.20 -3.97 16.66
CA ARG A 86 0.76 -2.86 17.44
C ARG A 86 -0.02 -1.57 17.18
N PRO A 87 -0.46 -0.86 18.23
CA PRO A 87 -0.96 0.49 18.05
C PRO A 87 0.18 1.41 17.58
N GLY A 88 -0.16 2.50 16.88
CA GLY A 88 0.81 3.54 16.47
C GLY A 88 1.08 3.60 14.96
N PHE A 89 0.81 2.52 14.22
CA PHE A 89 0.87 2.56 12.75
C PHE A 89 -0.42 3.13 12.16
N ALA A 90 -0.28 4.10 11.25
CA ALA A 90 -1.36 4.61 10.41
C ALA A 90 -1.63 3.69 9.22
N LEU A 91 -0.57 3.13 8.65
CA LEU A 91 -0.61 2.26 7.48
C LEU A 91 0.48 1.20 7.63
N VAL A 92 0.10 -0.07 7.46
CA VAL A 92 1.03 -1.19 7.31
C VAL A 92 0.85 -1.74 5.91
N ALA A 93 1.91 -1.77 5.12
CA ALA A 93 1.93 -2.34 3.78
C ALA A 93 2.73 -3.64 3.78
N LEU A 94 2.21 -4.65 3.09
CA LEU A 94 2.94 -5.87 2.75
C LEU A 94 3.09 -5.90 1.23
N ASP A 95 4.31 -5.68 0.74
CA ASP A 95 4.64 -5.90 -0.65
C ASP A 95 5.10 -7.34 -0.86
N THR A 96 4.31 -8.10 -1.60
CA THR A 96 4.55 -9.52 -1.90
C THR A 96 5.18 -9.75 -3.27
N GLY A 97 5.49 -8.68 -4.00
CA GLY A 97 6.11 -8.73 -5.31
C GLY A 97 5.21 -9.39 -6.37
N ASP A 98 5.82 -10.20 -7.24
CA ASP A 98 5.10 -10.90 -8.32
C ASP A 98 4.62 -12.31 -7.94
N VAL A 99 5.16 -12.86 -6.85
CA VAL A 99 4.81 -14.19 -6.33
C VAL A 99 4.15 -14.03 -4.96
N PRO A 100 2.87 -13.63 -4.90
CA PRO A 100 2.21 -13.45 -3.62
C PRO A 100 2.03 -14.80 -2.90
N PRO A 101 2.19 -14.83 -1.56
CA PRO A 101 1.99 -16.04 -0.79
C PRO A 101 0.55 -16.53 -0.92
N ARG A 102 0.34 -17.84 -0.78
CA ARG A 102 -1.00 -18.35 -0.51
C ARG A 102 -1.39 -17.94 0.91
N LEU A 103 -2.48 -17.21 1.03
CA LEU A 103 -3.00 -16.77 2.32
C LEU A 103 -4.22 -17.62 2.65
N SER A 104 -4.13 -18.41 3.72
CA SER A 104 -5.26 -19.25 4.14
C SER A 104 -6.43 -18.38 4.61
N LEU A 105 -7.64 -18.92 4.54
CA LEU A 105 -8.84 -18.22 5.03
C LEU A 105 -8.68 -17.82 6.50
N GLU A 106 -8.17 -18.72 7.33
CA GLU A 106 -7.85 -18.46 8.74
C GLU A 106 -6.88 -17.28 8.89
N THR A 107 -5.80 -17.24 8.09
CA THR A 107 -4.83 -16.16 8.13
C THR A 107 -5.47 -14.83 7.72
N ALA A 108 -6.32 -14.82 6.69
CA ALA A 108 -7.04 -13.64 6.24
C ALA A 108 -7.95 -13.08 7.34
N PHE A 109 -8.73 -13.97 7.97
CA PHE A 109 -9.60 -13.59 9.09
C PHE A 109 -8.81 -13.07 10.28
N ARG A 110 -7.73 -13.75 10.65
CA ARG A 110 -6.85 -13.36 11.75
C ARG A 110 -6.25 -11.97 11.53
N LEU A 111 -5.75 -11.69 10.32
CA LEU A 111 -5.25 -10.36 9.95
C LEU A 111 -6.38 -9.33 9.98
N LYS A 112 -7.56 -9.64 9.44
CA LYS A 112 -8.71 -8.73 9.47
C LYS A 112 -9.12 -8.36 10.89
N LEU A 113 -9.17 -9.34 11.79
CA LEU A 113 -9.45 -9.13 13.22
C LEU A 113 -8.36 -8.30 13.90
N ALA A 114 -7.09 -8.55 13.59
CA ALA A 114 -5.96 -7.79 14.15
C ALA A 114 -6.00 -6.32 13.71
N VAL A 115 -6.21 -6.07 12.42
CA VAL A 115 -6.29 -4.72 11.83
C VAL A 115 -7.51 -3.98 12.37
N ARG A 116 -8.65 -4.64 12.60
CA ARG A 116 -9.84 -4.01 13.20
C ARG A 116 -9.63 -3.52 14.63
N ARG A 117 -8.76 -4.19 15.38
CA ARG A 117 -8.42 -3.80 16.76
C ARG A 117 -7.47 -2.60 16.78
N THR A 118 -6.78 -2.33 15.68
CA THR A 118 -5.96 -1.14 15.51
C THR A 118 -6.66 -0.13 14.60
N ARG A 119 -6.20 1.11 14.59
CA ARG A 119 -6.67 2.13 13.62
C ARG A 119 -5.83 2.15 12.34
N ALA A 120 -4.99 1.13 12.14
CA ALA A 120 -4.12 1.02 10.98
C ALA A 120 -4.93 0.60 9.74
N ALA A 121 -4.58 1.13 8.58
CA ALA A 121 -4.94 0.50 7.30
C ALA A 121 -3.92 -0.60 6.96
N LEU A 122 -4.38 -1.80 6.60
CA LEU A 122 -3.49 -2.85 6.06
C LEU A 122 -3.60 -2.86 4.54
N VAL A 123 -2.49 -2.63 3.84
CA VAL A 123 -2.41 -2.66 2.38
C VAL A 123 -1.59 -3.87 1.95
N LEU A 124 -2.16 -4.73 1.11
CA LEU A 124 -1.47 -5.86 0.50
C LEU A 124 -1.20 -5.55 -0.96
N LEU A 125 0.06 -5.53 -1.36
CA LEU A 125 0.46 -5.38 -2.76
C LEU A 125 0.86 -6.73 -3.31
N GLY A 126 0.37 -7.06 -4.51
CA GLY A 126 0.71 -8.34 -5.14
C GLY A 126 0.27 -8.43 -6.58
N ARG A 127 0.74 -9.45 -7.30
CA ARG A 127 0.29 -9.71 -8.67
C ARG A 127 -1.20 -10.07 -8.77
N ARG A 128 -1.73 -10.70 -7.71
CA ARG A 128 -3.11 -11.20 -7.62
C ARG A 128 -3.66 -10.95 -6.22
N HIS A 129 -4.98 -10.93 -6.11
CA HIS A 129 -5.69 -10.83 -4.85
C HIS A 129 -5.59 -12.14 -4.07
N VAL A 130 -5.30 -12.07 -2.77
CA VAL A 130 -5.05 -13.22 -1.89
C VAL A 130 -5.87 -13.20 -0.61
N ALA A 131 -6.42 -12.06 -0.18
CA ALA A 131 -7.19 -11.99 1.06
C ALA A 131 -8.66 -12.39 0.88
N GLY A 132 -9.12 -12.64 -0.35
CA GLY A 132 -10.48 -13.12 -0.62
C GLY A 132 -11.54 -12.15 -0.07
N SER A 133 -12.52 -12.64 0.70
CA SER A 133 -13.53 -11.80 1.39
C SER A 133 -12.97 -11.00 2.57
N GLY A 134 -11.70 -11.21 2.94
CA GLY A 134 -11.00 -10.45 3.96
C GLY A 134 -10.77 -8.99 3.56
N ALA A 135 -10.56 -8.72 2.27
CA ALA A 135 -10.34 -7.38 1.73
C ALA A 135 -11.63 -6.56 1.67
N ALA A 136 -11.63 -5.37 2.25
CA ALA A 136 -12.74 -4.42 2.14
C ALA A 136 -12.67 -3.58 0.86
N LEU A 137 -11.49 -3.44 0.26
CA LEU A 137 -11.24 -2.70 -0.96
C LEU A 137 -10.23 -3.47 -1.82
N VAL A 138 -10.49 -3.61 -3.11
CA VAL A 138 -9.54 -4.20 -4.08
C VAL A 138 -9.42 -3.27 -5.27
N ILE A 139 -8.20 -2.81 -5.52
CA ILE A 139 -7.83 -1.95 -6.64
C ILE A 139 -6.90 -2.73 -7.55
N GLU A 140 -7.26 -2.88 -8.80
CA GLU A 140 -6.35 -3.31 -9.85
C GLU A 140 -5.68 -2.11 -10.51
N THR A 141 -4.38 -2.21 -10.70
CA THR A 141 -3.56 -1.23 -11.41
C THR A 141 -3.20 -1.81 -12.77
N VAL A 142 -3.32 -0.99 -13.81
CA VAL A 142 -3.00 -1.36 -15.19
C VAL A 142 -2.12 -0.27 -15.79
N GLN A 143 -1.00 -0.67 -16.39
CA GLN A 143 -0.18 0.25 -17.18
C GLN A 143 -0.96 0.63 -18.43
N ASP A 144 -1.29 1.90 -18.57
CA ASP A 144 -2.13 2.41 -19.65
C ASP A 144 -1.30 3.05 -20.78
N ALA A 145 -0.28 3.83 -20.42
CA ALA A 145 0.61 4.46 -21.38
C ALA A 145 2.01 4.64 -20.81
N LEU A 146 3.00 4.64 -21.71
CA LEU A 146 4.39 4.94 -21.40
C LEU A 146 4.83 6.13 -22.25
N GLU A 147 5.37 7.14 -21.59
CA GLU A 147 5.96 8.30 -22.24
C GLU A 147 7.47 8.16 -22.18
N TRP A 148 8.10 8.12 -23.36
CA TRP A 148 9.53 7.96 -23.50
C TRP A 148 10.18 9.27 -23.95
N THR A 149 11.38 9.52 -23.48
CA THR A 149 12.21 10.68 -23.83
C THR A 149 13.63 10.24 -24.17
N GLY A 150 14.35 11.06 -24.92
CA GLY A 150 15.74 10.81 -25.26
C GLY A 150 16.24 11.75 -26.35
N PRO A 151 17.55 11.73 -26.65
CA PRO A 151 18.14 12.62 -27.65
C PRO A 151 17.68 12.23 -29.07
N GLY A 152 17.27 13.24 -29.84
CA GLY A 152 16.83 13.08 -31.24
C GLY A 152 15.57 12.20 -31.35
N THR A 153 15.63 11.18 -32.21
CA THR A 153 14.52 10.24 -32.45
C THR A 153 14.58 8.98 -31.58
N ARG A 154 15.54 8.88 -30.65
CA ARG A 154 15.71 7.68 -29.82
C ARG A 154 14.99 7.81 -28.49
N ALA A 155 14.03 6.92 -28.26
CA ALA A 155 13.42 6.71 -26.95
C ALA A 155 14.40 5.93 -26.04
N THR A 156 15.14 6.62 -25.16
CA THR A 156 16.18 5.99 -24.31
C THR A 156 15.85 6.00 -22.82
N ARG A 157 14.90 6.83 -22.37
CA ARG A 157 14.51 6.97 -20.96
C ARG A 157 12.98 7.01 -20.84
N LEU A 158 12.45 6.25 -19.89
CA LEU A 158 11.04 6.38 -19.50
C LEU A 158 10.86 7.69 -18.71
N ALA A 159 10.05 8.61 -19.23
CA ALA A 159 9.75 9.89 -18.59
C ALA A 159 8.53 9.80 -17.68
N ALA A 160 7.47 9.14 -18.15
CA ALA A 160 6.26 8.95 -17.36
C ALA A 160 5.58 7.62 -17.69
N MET A 161 4.81 7.13 -16.72
CA MET A 161 3.93 6.00 -16.87
C MET A 161 2.56 6.39 -16.37
N ARG A 162 1.55 6.26 -17.23
CA ARG A 162 0.16 6.44 -16.85
C ARG A 162 -0.39 5.10 -16.36
N THR A 163 -0.93 5.11 -15.15
CA THR A 163 -1.60 3.96 -14.55
C THR A 163 -3.10 4.20 -14.50
N ARG A 164 -3.88 3.26 -15.05
CA ARG A 164 -5.32 3.20 -14.84
C ARG A 164 -5.60 2.36 -13.60
N LEU A 165 -6.56 2.82 -12.80
CA LEU A 165 -7.04 2.10 -11.61
C LEU A 165 -8.40 1.48 -11.90
N HIS A 166 -8.63 0.23 -11.53
CA HIS A 166 -9.93 -0.43 -11.62
C HIS A 166 -10.35 -0.88 -10.23
N LEU A 167 -11.53 -0.44 -9.77
CA LEU A 167 -12.09 -0.91 -8.50
C LEU A 167 -12.75 -2.27 -8.72
N LEU A 168 -12.02 -3.34 -8.40
CA LEU A 168 -12.56 -4.70 -8.45
C LEU A 168 -13.53 -4.96 -7.30
N ARG A 169 -13.29 -4.32 -6.14
CA ARG A 169 -14.22 -4.31 -5.01
C ARG A 169 -14.24 -2.93 -4.36
N PRO A 170 -15.37 -2.20 -4.43
CA PRO A 170 -15.51 -0.95 -3.69
C PRO A 170 -15.71 -1.21 -2.19
N HIS A 171 -15.26 -0.26 -1.36
CA HIS A 171 -15.52 -0.30 0.07
C HIS A 171 -17.01 -0.02 0.35
N ALA A 172 -17.67 -0.90 1.11
CA ALA A 172 -19.12 -0.86 1.31
C ALA A 172 -19.61 0.31 2.19
N ALA A 173 -18.72 1.05 2.87
CA ALA A 173 -19.15 2.21 3.65
C ALA A 173 -19.52 3.37 2.71
N ARG A 174 -20.83 3.59 2.55
CA ARG A 174 -21.37 4.90 2.17
C ARG A 174 -20.90 5.92 3.21
N HIS A 175 -20.31 7.02 2.77
CA HIS A 175 -19.89 8.14 3.63
C HIS A 175 -20.98 8.51 4.66
N PRO A 176 -20.60 8.68 5.93
CA PRO A 176 -20.71 10.00 6.53
C PRO A 176 -19.38 10.38 7.18
N ARG A 177 -18.68 11.31 6.53
CA ARG A 177 -17.37 11.87 6.91
C ARG A 177 -16.26 10.81 6.96
N ALA A 178 -15.34 10.90 6.00
CA ALA A 178 -13.98 10.43 6.23
C ALA A 178 -13.53 11.07 7.55
N ARG A 179 -13.59 10.32 8.65
CA ARG A 179 -13.01 10.76 9.91
C ARG A 179 -11.53 10.81 9.59
N ALA A 180 -11.06 12.03 9.31
CA ALA A 180 -9.67 12.35 9.19
C ALA A 180 -8.91 11.63 10.30
N TRP A 181 -7.76 11.08 9.93
CA TRP A 181 -6.77 10.59 10.87
C TRP A 181 -6.73 11.52 12.10
N PRO A 182 -6.90 11.02 13.34
CA PRO A 182 -6.97 11.86 14.54
C PRO A 182 -5.72 12.72 14.79
N GLY A 183 -4.61 12.44 14.10
CA GLY A 183 -3.40 13.26 14.10
C GLY A 183 -3.47 14.53 13.24
N ALA A 184 -4.55 14.76 12.50
CA ALA A 184 -4.81 16.03 11.80
C ALA A 184 -5.35 17.13 12.75
N ALA A 185 -5.03 17.05 14.04
CA ALA A 185 -5.36 18.09 15.00
C ALA A 185 -4.50 19.32 14.72
N ARG A 186 -5.10 20.27 13.99
CA ARG A 186 -4.95 21.73 14.10
C ARG A 186 -3.58 22.22 14.60
N PHE A 187 -2.75 22.68 13.68
CA PHE A 187 -1.81 23.76 13.97
C PHE A 187 -2.24 24.99 13.18
N SER A 188 -2.85 25.92 13.89
CA SER A 188 -3.02 27.32 13.48
C SER A 188 -1.94 28.13 14.17
N ALA A 189 -0.99 28.64 13.40
CA ALA A 189 -0.31 29.93 13.54
C ALA A 189 0.60 30.09 12.32
#